data_AF-A0A7S2B469-F1
#
_entry.id   AF-A0A7S2B469-F1
#
_cell.length_a   1.000
_cell.length_b   1.000
_cell.length_c   1.000
_cell.angle_alpha   90.00
_cell.angle_beta   90.00
_cell.angle_gamma   90.00
#
_symmetry.space_group_name_H-M   'P 1'
#
loop_
_entity.id
_entity.type
_entity.pdbx_description
1 polymer ?
#
loop_
_entity_poly.entity_id
_entity_poly.type
_entity_poly.pdbx_seq_one_letter_code
_entity_poly.pdbx_strand_id
1 'polypeptide(L)'
;VGVLAGAKHDGRGRVLGKDGVYLCGWLKRGATGIIGTNLDDAEDTVSALLEDLGNADPAVHRQTSDNDVVHLLSRRGVRVVDNDAWRRLEAHEERLGEVRGCPRVKVCDVASMLEAAGVA
;
A
#
# COMPACT_ATOMS: atom_id res chain seq x y z
N VAL A 1 -3.69 -4.70 12.08
CA VAL A 1 -3.83 -3.25 11.76
C VAL A 1 -3.65 -2.48 13.05
N GLY A 2 -2.48 -1.89 13.35
CA GLY A 2 -2.29 -1.32 14.70
C GLY A 2 -1.01 -0.55 14.97
N VAL A 3 -0.04 -0.52 14.05
CA VAL A 3 1.26 0.10 14.36
C VAL A 3 1.22 1.64 14.26
N LEU A 4 0.28 2.20 13.49
CA LEU A 4 0.23 3.64 13.19
C LEU A 4 -1.15 4.28 13.37
N ALA A 5 -2.17 3.52 13.78
CA ALA A 5 -3.49 4.09 14.05
C ALA A 5 -3.42 5.03 15.26
N GLY A 6 -3.81 6.29 15.07
CA GLY A 6 -3.71 7.33 16.10
C GLY A 6 -2.28 7.85 16.35
N ALA A 7 -1.32 7.54 15.47
CA ALA A 7 0.00 8.13 15.53
C ALA A 7 -0.10 9.66 15.34
N LYS A 8 0.56 10.42 16.22
CA LYS A 8 0.62 11.88 16.11
C LYS A 8 1.50 12.27 14.93
N HIS A 9 1.10 13.32 14.21
CA HIS A 9 1.84 13.84 13.07
C HIS A 9 1.88 15.38 13.07
N ASP A 10 2.79 15.96 12.30
CA ASP A 10 3.06 17.41 12.19
C ASP A 10 2.03 18.19 11.35
N GLY A 11 0.90 17.58 11.00
CA GLY A 11 -0.09 18.14 10.07
C GLY A 11 0.26 17.98 8.58
N ARG A 12 1.55 17.91 8.20
CA ARG A 12 1.97 17.60 6.81
C ARG A 12 2.18 16.10 6.56
N GLY A 13 2.18 15.30 7.62
CA GLY A 13 2.14 13.84 7.55
C GLY A 13 3.34 13.15 8.20
N ARG A 14 4.36 13.89 8.66
CA ARG A 14 5.51 13.31 9.38
C ARG A 14 5.06 12.77 10.72
N VAL A 15 5.34 11.50 10.99
CA VAL A 15 5.01 10.89 12.29
C VAL A 15 5.97 11.39 13.36
N LEU A 16 5.43 11.97 14.43
CA LEU A 16 6.24 12.51 15.52
C LEU A 16 7.01 11.39 16.23
N GLY A 17 8.33 11.57 16.35
CA GLY A 17 9.23 10.60 16.99
C GLY A 17 9.57 9.38 16.13
N LYS A 18 9.25 9.39 14.82
CA LYS A 18 9.63 8.33 13.87
C LYS A 18 10.09 8.93 12.54
N ASP A 19 11.37 9.25 12.44
CA ASP A 19 11.96 9.77 11.21
C ASP A 19 11.79 8.79 10.04
N GLY A 20 11.50 9.34 8.85
CA GLY A 20 11.25 8.55 7.64
C GLY A 20 9.89 7.84 7.60
N VAL A 21 8.99 8.10 8.56
CA VAL A 21 7.63 7.54 8.57
C VAL A 21 6.60 8.65 8.35
N TYR A 22 5.72 8.43 7.37
CA TYR A 22 4.70 9.40 6.95
C TYR A 22 3.31 8.76 6.94
N LEU A 23 2.28 9.59 7.10
CA LEU A 23 0.86 9.22 6.98
C LEU A 23 0.21 10.06 5.87
N CYS A 24 -0.74 9.47 5.14
CA CYS A 24 -1.63 10.18 4.22
C CYS A 24 -3.05 9.57 4.24
N GLY A 25 -3.98 10.23 3.54
CA GLY A 25 -5.37 9.86 3.44
C GLY A 25 -6.08 9.83 4.80
N TRP A 26 -7.02 8.90 4.94
CA TRP A 26 -7.80 8.76 6.17
C TRP A 26 -6.98 8.37 7.39
N LEU A 27 -5.81 7.74 7.22
CA LEU A 27 -4.94 7.44 8.34
C LEU A 27 -4.31 8.72 8.95
N LYS A 28 -4.13 9.78 8.15
CA LYS A 28 -3.69 11.10 8.58
C LYS A 28 -4.84 11.98 9.05
N ARG A 29 -5.90 12.12 8.23
CA ARG A 29 -6.95 13.14 8.45
C ARG A 29 -8.26 12.61 9.05
N GLY A 30 -8.37 11.30 9.27
CA GLY A 30 -9.62 10.65 9.65
C GLY A 30 -10.51 10.30 8.46
N ALA A 31 -11.53 9.48 8.69
CA ALA A 31 -12.39 8.89 7.66
C ALA A 31 -13.45 9.87 7.10
N THR A 32 -12.99 10.99 6.54
CA THR A 32 -13.84 12.03 5.94
C THR A 32 -13.29 12.48 4.57
N GLY A 33 -14.16 13.12 3.77
CA GLY A 33 -13.83 13.57 2.41
C GLY A 33 -14.07 12.53 1.32
N ILE A 34 -13.87 12.95 0.07
CA ILE A 34 -14.03 12.11 -1.13
C ILE A 34 -12.67 11.59 -1.61
N ILE A 35 -12.66 10.76 -2.66
CA ILE A 35 -11.43 10.25 -3.28
C ILE A 35 -10.46 11.39 -3.62
N GLY A 36 -10.95 12.47 -4.25
CA GLY A 36 -10.13 13.63 -4.61
C GLY A 36 -9.47 14.33 -3.41
N THR A 37 -10.12 14.35 -2.23
CA THR A 37 -9.53 14.94 -1.03
C THR A 37 -8.30 14.18 -0.54
N ASN A 38 -8.16 12.90 -0.90
CA ASN A 38 -6.97 12.13 -0.57
C ASN A 38 -5.82 12.38 -1.56
N LEU A 39 -6.10 12.89 -2.76
CA LEU A 39 -5.06 13.26 -3.73
C LEU A 39 -4.28 14.46 -3.20
N ASP A 40 -4.96 15.57 -2.91
CA ASP A 40 -4.33 16.80 -2.38
C ASP A 40 -3.56 16.52 -1.08
N ASP A 41 -4.13 15.72 -0.18
CA ASP A 41 -3.47 15.34 1.08
C ASP A 41 -2.22 14.48 0.88
N ALA A 42 -2.22 13.61 -0.14
CA ALA A 42 -1.06 12.82 -0.50
C ALA A 42 0.05 13.70 -1.11
N GLU A 43 -0.29 14.68 -1.94
CA GLU A 43 0.67 15.64 -2.50
C GLU A 43 1.41 16.43 -1.41
N ASP A 44 0.69 16.92 -0.39
CA ASP A 44 1.29 17.59 0.76
C ASP A 44 2.27 16.69 1.52
N THR A 45 1.90 15.42 1.69
CA THR A 45 2.71 14.42 2.40
C THR A 45 3.96 14.04 1.61
N VAL A 46 3.83 13.86 0.30
CA VAL A 46 4.97 13.58 -0.59
C VAL A 46 5.90 14.78 -0.65
N SER A 47 5.37 16.00 -0.66
CA SER A 47 6.19 17.22 -0.61
C SER A 47 7.05 17.27 0.66
N ALA A 48 6.45 16.96 1.82
CA ALA A 48 7.19 16.83 3.08
C ALA A 48 8.27 15.72 3.04
N LEU A 49 7.94 14.57 2.45
CA LEU A 49 8.91 13.48 2.28
C LEU A 49 10.09 13.90 1.40
N LEU A 50 9.83 14.59 0.29
CA LEU A 50 10.88 15.05 -0.63
C LEU A 50 11.75 16.16 -0.01
N GLU A 51 11.16 17.06 0.78
CA GLU A 51 11.90 18.04 1.60
C GLU A 51 12.86 17.32 2.55
N ASP A 52 12.39 16.30 3.26
CA ASP A 52 13.21 15.55 4.21
C ASP A 52 14.32 14.77 3.50
N LEU A 53 14.00 14.16 2.35
CA LEU A 53 14.97 13.45 1.53
C LEU A 53 16.07 14.40 1.01
N GLY A 54 15.72 15.61 0.60
CA GLY A 54 16.69 16.62 0.16
C GLY A 54 17.59 17.15 1.28
N ASN A 55 17.12 17.10 2.52
CA ASN A 55 17.87 17.52 3.71
C ASN A 55 18.58 16.36 4.43
N ALA A 56 18.31 15.11 4.03
CA ALA A 56 18.88 13.93 4.67
C ALA A 56 20.39 13.84 4.39
N ASP A 57 21.15 13.42 5.39
CA ASP A 57 22.56 13.09 5.20
C ASP A 57 22.67 11.83 4.32
N PRO A 58 23.32 11.91 3.14
CA PRO A 58 23.48 10.77 2.26
C PRO A 58 24.17 9.57 2.92
N ALA A 59 24.98 9.80 3.96
CA ALA A 59 25.63 8.74 4.73
C ALA A 59 24.65 7.87 5.54
N VAL A 60 23.43 8.37 5.79
CA VAL A 60 22.36 7.65 6.50
C VAL A 60 21.58 6.74 5.53
N HIS A 61 21.68 6.96 4.22
CA HIS A 61 21.09 6.06 3.23
C HIS A 61 21.88 4.76 3.15
N ARG A 62 21.36 3.72 3.81
CA ARG A 62 21.84 2.35 3.58
C ARG A 62 21.55 2.01 2.12
N GLN A 63 22.59 1.62 1.38
CA GLN A 63 22.42 1.03 0.06
C GLN A 63 21.60 -0.25 0.20
N THR A 64 20.38 -0.23 -0.33
CA THR A 64 19.52 -1.40 -0.47
C THR A 64 19.38 -1.75 -1.94
N SER A 65 19.23 -3.04 -2.25
CA SER A 65 18.80 -3.44 -3.59
C SER A 65 17.29 -3.33 -3.73
N ASP A 66 16.80 -3.14 -4.96
CA ASP A 66 15.36 -3.10 -5.26
C ASP A 66 14.61 -4.35 -4.76
N ASN A 67 15.33 -5.48 -4.61
CA ASN A 67 14.76 -6.75 -4.19
C ASN A 67 14.90 -7.06 -2.69
N ASP A 68 15.52 -6.20 -1.89
CA ASP A 68 15.81 -6.50 -0.47
C ASP A 68 14.53 -6.83 0.33
N VAL A 69 13.45 -6.09 0.07
CA VAL A 69 12.15 -6.33 0.72
C VAL A 69 11.54 -7.65 0.24
N VAL A 70 11.60 -7.95 -1.05
CA VAL A 70 11.09 -9.20 -1.63
C VAL A 70 11.84 -10.41 -1.04
N HIS A 71 13.17 -10.33 -0.96
CA HIS A 71 13.99 -11.36 -0.33
C HIS A 71 13.68 -11.51 1.16
N LEU A 72 13.46 -10.40 1.88
CA LEU A 72 13.08 -10.45 3.29
C LEU A 72 11.72 -11.16 3.49
N LEU A 73 10.73 -10.85 2.66
CA LEU A 73 9.41 -11.47 2.70
C LEU A 73 9.50 -12.98 2.38
N SER A 74 10.27 -13.34 1.35
CA SER A 74 10.52 -14.73 0.96
C SER A 74 11.19 -15.53 2.10
N ARG A 75 12.25 -15.00 2.72
CA ARG A 75 12.91 -15.64 3.88
C ARG A 75 11.98 -15.81 5.08
N ARG A 76 10.97 -14.95 5.22
CA ARG A 76 9.94 -15.06 6.28
C ARG A 76 8.81 -16.01 5.91
N GLY A 77 8.84 -16.64 4.73
CA GLY A 77 7.77 -17.51 4.24
C GLY A 77 6.47 -16.75 3.94
N VAL A 78 6.55 -15.44 3.66
CA VAL A 78 5.37 -14.63 3.34
C VAL A 78 4.95 -14.90 1.90
N ARG A 79 3.68 -15.25 1.74
CA ARG A 79 3.02 -15.39 0.44
C ARG A 79 2.67 -14.01 -0.11
N VAL A 80 3.43 -13.56 -1.10
CA VAL A 80 3.23 -12.25 -1.74
C VAL A 80 2.23 -12.38 -2.89
N VAL A 81 1.24 -11.51 -2.92
CA VAL A 81 0.39 -11.28 -4.09
C VAL A 81 0.95 -10.06 -4.81
N ASP A 82 1.66 -10.28 -5.90
CA ASP A 82 2.19 -9.21 -6.74
C ASP A 82 1.13 -8.69 -7.73
N ASN A 83 1.54 -7.78 -8.62
CA ASN A 83 0.63 -7.20 -9.60
C ASN A 83 0.07 -8.24 -10.57
N ASP A 84 0.89 -9.20 -11.00
CA ASP A 84 0.49 -10.23 -11.96
C ASP A 84 -0.50 -11.21 -11.32
N ALA A 85 -0.26 -11.60 -10.06
CA ALA A 85 -1.17 -12.41 -9.26
C ALA A 85 -2.52 -11.70 -9.05
N TRP A 86 -2.49 -10.41 -8.73
CA TRP A 86 -3.70 -9.60 -8.64
C TRP A 86 -4.47 -9.55 -9.96
N ARG A 87 -3.78 -9.32 -11.09
CA ARG A 87 -4.41 -9.31 -12.43
C ARG A 87 -5.05 -10.66 -12.80
N ARG A 88 -4.47 -11.78 -12.36
CA ARG A 88 -5.08 -13.11 -12.56
C ARG A 88 -6.40 -13.25 -11.80
N LEU A 89 -6.45 -12.79 -10.55
CA LEU A 89 -7.68 -12.73 -9.77
C LEU A 89 -8.71 -11.81 -10.43
N GLU A 90 -8.32 -10.62 -10.84
CA GLU A 90 -9.21 -9.67 -11.54
C GLU A 90 -9.83 -10.29 -12.80
N ALA A 91 -9.01 -10.89 -13.67
CA ALA A 91 -9.49 -11.55 -14.87
C ALA A 91 -10.41 -12.75 -14.56
N HIS A 92 -10.19 -13.44 -13.44
CA HIS A 92 -11.08 -14.51 -12.99
C HIS A 92 -12.45 -13.95 -12.56
N GLU A 93 -12.48 -12.86 -11.78
CA GLU A 93 -13.73 -12.20 -11.36
C GLU A 93 -14.52 -11.65 -12.55
N GLU A 94 -13.84 -11.12 -13.57
CA GLU A 94 -14.46 -10.61 -14.80
C GLU A 94 -15.11 -11.74 -15.62
N ARG A 95 -14.41 -12.88 -15.81
CA ARG A 95 -14.99 -14.06 -16.47
C ARG A 95 -16.24 -14.59 -15.77
N LEU A 96 -16.26 -14.57 -14.43
CA LEU A 96 -17.46 -14.93 -13.67
C LEU A 96 -18.60 -13.92 -13.87
N GLY A 97 -18.26 -12.64 -14.05
CA GLY A 97 -19.19 -11.56 -14.38
C GLY A 97 -19.83 -11.72 -15.75
N GLU A 98 -19.05 -12.07 -16.78
CA GLU A 98 -19.52 -12.29 -18.14
C GLU A 98 -20.66 -13.33 -18.19
N VAL A 99 -20.50 -14.44 -17.46
CA VAL A 99 -21.52 -15.51 -17.37
C VAL A 99 -22.83 -15.01 -16.75
N ARG A 100 -22.77 -14.00 -15.88
CA ARG A 100 -23.93 -13.43 -15.18
C ARG A 100 -24.43 -12.11 -15.78
N GLY A 101 -23.80 -11.62 -16.85
CA GLY A 101 -24.15 -10.34 -17.46
C GLY A 101 -23.83 -9.12 -16.58
N CYS A 102 -22.77 -9.17 -15.77
CA CYS A 102 -22.30 -8.04 -14.97
C CYS A 102 -20.78 -7.82 -15.13
N PRO A 103 -20.23 -6.65 -14.75
CA PRO A 103 -18.82 -6.35 -14.99
C PRO A 103 -17.86 -7.32 -14.30
N ARG A 104 -18.22 -7.82 -13.12
CA ARG A 104 -17.45 -8.82 -12.36
C ARG A 104 -18.28 -9.44 -11.24
N VAL A 105 -17.90 -10.65 -10.84
CA VAL A 105 -18.36 -11.29 -9.61
C VAL A 105 -17.16 -11.47 -8.70
N LYS A 106 -17.18 -10.84 -7.53
CA LYS A 106 -16.06 -10.90 -6.59
C LYS A 106 -15.90 -12.29 -5.97
N VAL A 107 -14.66 -12.73 -5.83
CA VAL A 107 -14.31 -13.86 -4.98
C VAL A 107 -14.23 -13.34 -3.54
N CYS A 108 -15.02 -13.91 -2.63
CA CYS A 108 -15.23 -13.37 -1.29
C CYS A 108 -14.50 -14.14 -0.18
N ASP A 109 -13.77 -15.20 -0.51
CA ASP A 109 -12.98 -15.99 0.42
C ASP A 109 -11.49 -15.96 0.06
N VAL A 110 -10.65 -15.84 1.09
CA VAL A 110 -9.20 -15.63 0.91
C VAL A 110 -8.53 -16.84 0.23
N ALA A 111 -8.96 -18.06 0.54
CA ALA A 111 -8.37 -19.25 -0.06
C ALA A 111 -8.58 -19.27 -1.59
N SER A 112 -9.82 -19.08 -2.05
CA SER A 112 -10.13 -19.02 -3.48
C SER A 112 -9.51 -17.79 -4.15
N MET A 113 -9.37 -16.66 -3.44
CA MET A 113 -8.62 -15.51 -3.98
C MET A 113 -7.17 -15.89 -4.27
N LEU A 114 -6.51 -16.62 -3.36
CA LEU A 114 -5.12 -17.06 -3.52
C LEU A 114 -4.98 -18.13 -4.61
N GLU A 115 -5.96 -19.03 -4.73
CA GLU A 115 -6.03 -20.02 -5.83
C GLU A 115 -6.19 -19.33 -7.19
N ALA A 116 -7.15 -18.42 -7.33
CA ALA A 116 -7.38 -17.66 -8.55
C ALA A 116 -6.19 -16.75 -8.92
N ALA A 117 -5.49 -16.22 -7.92
CA ALA A 117 -4.26 -15.46 -8.09
C ALA A 117 -3.04 -16.35 -8.41
N GLY A 118 -3.16 -17.69 -8.33
CA GLY A 118 -2.09 -18.64 -8.64
C GLY A 118 -0.94 -18.63 -7.63
N VAL A 119 -1.24 -18.33 -6.36
CA VAL A 119 -0.25 -18.25 -5.26
C VAL A 119 -0.64 -19.15 -4.07
N ALA A 120 -1.55 -20.10 -4.28
CA ALA A 120 -2.05 -21.02 -3.26
C ALA A 120 -0.97 -21.92 -2.64
#